data_AF-A0A9N9UAV1-F1
#
_entry.id   AF-A0A9N9UAV1-F1
#
_cell.length_a   1.000
_cell.length_b   1.000
_cell.length_c   1.000
_cell.angle_alpha   90.00
_cell.angle_beta   90.00
_cell.angle_gamma   90.00
#
_symmetry.space_group_name_H-M   'P 1'
#
loop_
_entity.id
_entity.type
_entity.pdbx_description
1 polymer ?
#
loop_
_entity_poly.entity_id
_entity_poly.type
_entity_poly.pdbx_seq_one_letter_code
_entity_poly.pdbx_strand_id
1 'polypeptide(L)'
;MPPNPNSTPDLEKQFDESDSSRRHLEGPWWRKSRGQFRTQTGFLSLRSKNTTPEASNEFTIVHQNLRHQALDVLFGLPPAHLTEWEGLHSFLYHMETCFTELLDTRFAFIWKLMGQEQPSDPVLVWAWCFFVIDAFKASKDADPSIDKICRKMLETVRGAMTRGGDRCEPNYEEKKHMLQAIFAVLCWTSATLEPIIGDAATQLSKKSPNPDEFVEEGNVLLESALFASNCSRNYSSSQLRRPASLMFHTYRLQVPTNAGRGEGTCTSLDLQPPGINLEDMLYEPSLTFDSLQMIGRVGIKWVDTLTAHLSFNRLTRELSVYRYPSFCVAKILSKQKVEVVEKYVHFTELHLPA
;
A
#
# COMPACT_ATOMS: atom_id res chain seq x y z
N MET A 1 47.26 -54.06 16.11
CA MET A 1 47.40 -52.88 16.99
C MET A 1 48.76 -52.26 16.75
N PRO A 2 48.93 -50.93 16.84
CA PRO A 2 48.08 -49.89 16.25
C PRO A 2 48.89 -48.89 15.39
N PRO A 3 48.27 -48.12 14.48
CA PRO A 3 48.87 -46.92 13.90
C PRO A 3 48.36 -45.64 14.59
N ASN A 4 49.26 -44.72 14.96
CA ASN A 4 49.03 -43.28 15.20
C ASN A 4 50.33 -42.60 15.67
N PRO A 5 50.44 -41.24 15.72
CA PRO A 5 49.59 -40.21 15.12
C PRO A 5 50.40 -39.05 14.43
N ASN A 6 49.68 -38.00 14.02
CA ASN A 6 50.11 -36.59 13.89
C ASN A 6 51.22 -36.20 12.88
N SER A 7 50.84 -35.40 11.86
CA SER A 7 51.30 -33.99 11.75
C SER A 7 50.70 -33.25 10.55
N THR A 8 49.73 -32.37 10.78
CA THR A 8 49.70 -31.02 10.19
C THR A 8 50.76 -30.17 10.93
N PRO A 9 51.41 -29.16 10.30
CA PRO A 9 50.79 -27.95 9.73
C PRO A 9 51.42 -27.62 8.33
N ASP A 10 51.44 -26.43 7.73
CA ASP A 10 51.13 -25.06 8.17
C ASP A 10 50.68 -24.21 6.97
N LEU A 11 49.86 -23.18 7.19
CA LEU A 11 49.25 -22.38 6.12
C LEU A 11 49.40 -20.88 6.37
N GLU A 12 50.65 -20.40 6.49
CA GLU A 12 50.92 -18.98 6.74
C GLU A 12 52.27 -18.50 6.18
N LYS A 13 52.21 -17.70 5.09
CA LYS A 13 53.10 -16.57 4.67
C LYS A 13 52.70 -16.14 3.23
N GLN A 14 52.31 -14.88 2.99
CA GLN A 14 53.18 -13.70 2.73
C GLN A 14 54.08 -13.93 1.49
N PHE A 15 54.28 -13.03 0.51
CA PHE A 15 53.98 -11.59 0.29
C PHE A 15 54.27 -11.27 -1.23
N ASP A 16 53.95 -10.14 -1.88
CA ASP A 16 53.22 -8.90 -1.51
C ASP A 16 52.68 -8.12 -2.76
N GLU A 17 51.95 -7.01 -2.49
CA GLU A 17 51.88 -5.71 -3.23
C GLU A 17 51.55 -5.57 -4.74
N SER A 18 51.02 -4.36 -5.05
CA SER A 18 50.76 -3.69 -6.36
C SER A 18 49.30 -3.77 -6.85
N ASP A 19 48.62 -2.68 -7.24
CA ASP A 19 49.02 -1.28 -7.39
C ASP A 19 47.83 -0.32 -7.08
N SER A 20 47.99 0.98 -7.34
CA SER A 20 47.55 2.04 -6.45
C SER A 20 46.56 3.07 -7.03
N SER A 21 46.02 3.88 -6.11
CA SER A 21 45.59 5.27 -6.32
C SER A 21 44.42 5.61 -7.25
N ARG A 22 43.26 5.79 -6.60
CA ARG A 22 42.31 6.87 -6.92
C ARG A 22 43.02 8.24 -6.99
N ARG A 23 42.55 9.13 -7.87
CA ARG A 23 42.37 10.58 -7.56
C ARG A 23 41.05 11.08 -8.16
N HIS A 24 40.33 11.89 -7.38
CA HIS A 24 39.25 12.75 -7.86
C HIS A 24 39.82 13.99 -8.56
N LEU A 25 39.00 14.70 -9.35
CA LEU A 25 38.65 16.12 -9.14
C LEU A 25 37.57 16.59 -10.14
N GLU A 26 36.57 17.34 -9.65
CA GLU A 26 35.71 18.35 -10.33
C GLU A 26 34.87 17.94 -11.58
N GLY A 27 33.62 18.38 -11.78
CA GLY A 27 32.73 19.27 -11.01
C GLY A 27 31.29 19.27 -11.60
N PRO A 28 30.30 19.93 -10.97
CA PRO A 28 28.88 19.61 -11.19
C PRO A 28 28.12 20.50 -12.20
N TRP A 29 27.20 19.90 -12.96
CA TRP A 29 26.34 20.61 -13.93
C TRP A 29 24.99 21.11 -13.35
N TRP A 30 24.67 20.85 -12.09
CA TRP A 30 23.44 21.35 -11.45
C TRP A 30 23.57 22.81 -10.98
N ARG A 31 23.26 23.79 -11.84
CA ARG A 31 22.87 25.14 -11.37
C ARG A 31 22.01 25.92 -12.36
N LYS A 32 20.97 26.55 -11.81
CA LYS A 32 19.84 27.25 -12.47
C LYS A 32 18.85 26.24 -13.09
N SER A 33 17.56 26.25 -12.76
CA SER A 33 16.75 27.39 -12.32
C SER A 33 15.97 27.16 -11.02
N ARG A 34 15.72 28.24 -10.28
CA ARG A 34 14.71 28.26 -9.21
C ARG A 34 13.32 28.24 -9.85
N GLY A 35 12.42 27.41 -9.33
CA GLY A 35 10.99 27.48 -9.62
C GLY A 35 10.21 27.13 -8.36
N GLN A 36 9.44 28.09 -7.81
CA GLN A 36 8.49 27.78 -6.74
C GLN A 36 7.31 27.01 -7.34
N PHE A 37 7.32 25.68 -7.23
CA PHE A 37 6.14 24.87 -7.51
C PHE A 37 5.16 24.96 -6.35
N ARG A 38 4.40 26.06 -6.35
CA ARG A 38 3.13 26.14 -5.64
C ARG A 38 2.14 25.26 -6.41
N THR A 39 1.87 24.06 -5.91
CA THR A 39 0.89 23.15 -6.50
C THR A 39 -0.51 23.74 -6.36
N GLN A 40 -0.92 24.55 -7.34
CA GLN A 40 -2.34 24.70 -7.63
C GLN A 40 -2.86 23.33 -8.08
N THR A 41 -3.85 22.82 -7.36
CA THR A 41 -4.68 21.68 -7.78
C THR A 41 -5.51 22.09 -8.99
N GLY A 42 -4.86 22.12 -10.15
CA GLY A 42 -5.53 22.23 -11.44
C GLY A 42 -6.29 20.94 -11.71
N PHE A 43 -7.62 20.99 -11.66
CA PHE A 43 -8.46 19.88 -12.10
C PHE A 43 -8.12 19.55 -13.56
N LEU A 44 -7.60 18.35 -13.79
CA LEU A 44 -7.37 17.83 -15.15
C LEU A 44 -8.73 17.58 -15.81
N SER A 45 -9.17 18.54 -16.62
CA SER A 45 -10.37 18.44 -17.44
C SER A 45 -10.04 17.68 -18.73
N LEU A 46 -10.13 16.35 -18.66
CA LEU A 46 -10.00 15.47 -19.82
C LEU A 46 -11.29 15.54 -20.67
N ARG A 47 -11.28 16.38 -21.71
CA ARG A 47 -12.42 16.52 -22.63
C ARG A 47 -12.17 15.74 -23.91
N SER A 48 -12.45 14.43 -23.88
CA SER A 48 -12.23 13.53 -25.01
C SER A 48 -13.13 13.88 -26.22
N LYS A 49 -12.52 14.28 -27.35
CA LYS A 49 -13.14 14.21 -28.68
C LYS A 49 -12.11 13.98 -29.80
N ASN A 50 -12.46 13.01 -30.65
CA ASN A 50 -11.91 12.64 -31.96
C ASN A 50 -10.68 11.70 -31.97
N THR A 51 -10.87 10.55 -32.62
CA THR A 51 -9.87 9.49 -32.82
C THR A 51 -9.02 9.76 -34.07
N THR A 52 -7.85 10.35 -33.88
CA THR A 52 -6.72 10.36 -34.83
C THR A 52 -5.56 9.53 -34.24
N PRO A 53 -4.54 9.12 -35.03
CA PRO A 53 -3.36 8.43 -34.49
C PRO A 53 -2.57 9.27 -33.44
N GLU A 54 -2.81 10.58 -33.35
CA GLU A 54 -2.30 11.43 -32.27
C GLU A 54 -2.92 11.06 -30.91
N ALA A 55 -4.21 10.71 -30.87
CA ALA A 55 -4.92 10.34 -29.65
C ALA A 55 -4.29 9.10 -28.98
N SER A 56 -3.88 8.08 -29.74
CA SER A 56 -3.18 6.91 -29.18
C SER A 56 -1.85 7.24 -28.49
N ASN A 57 -1.15 8.27 -28.97
CA ASN A 57 0.06 8.76 -28.31
C ASN A 57 -0.30 9.54 -27.04
N GLU A 58 -1.35 10.37 -27.08
CA GLU A 58 -1.84 11.13 -25.93
C GLU A 58 -2.29 10.21 -24.78
N PHE A 59 -3.09 9.17 -25.06
CA PHE A 59 -3.47 8.15 -24.07
C PHE A 59 -2.24 7.51 -23.41
N THR A 60 -1.24 7.11 -24.21
CA THR A 60 -0.01 6.49 -23.70
C THR A 60 0.76 7.44 -22.75
N ILE A 61 0.85 8.72 -23.11
CA ILE A 61 1.49 9.76 -22.29
C ILE A 61 0.72 9.99 -20.98
N VAL A 62 -0.61 10.06 -21.03
CA VAL A 62 -1.46 10.21 -19.83
C VAL A 62 -1.28 9.02 -18.88
N HIS A 63 -1.24 7.79 -19.40
CA HIS A 63 -1.07 6.58 -18.59
C HIS A 63 0.31 6.54 -17.91
N GLN A 64 1.37 6.92 -18.63
CA GLN A 64 2.72 7.03 -18.06
C GLN A 64 2.77 8.12 -16.97
N ASN A 65 2.18 9.30 -17.21
CA ASN A 65 2.14 10.38 -16.23
C ASN A 65 1.39 10.00 -14.94
N LEU A 66 0.27 9.28 -15.05
CA LEU A 66 -0.47 8.78 -13.88
C LEU A 66 0.35 7.74 -13.10
N ARG A 67 1.06 6.83 -13.78
CA ARG A 67 1.96 5.86 -13.12
C ARG A 67 3.17 6.53 -12.47
N HIS A 68 3.74 7.56 -13.08
CA HIS A 68 4.79 8.38 -12.49
C HIS A 68 4.30 9.10 -11.21
N GLN A 69 3.11 9.70 -11.26
CA GLN A 69 2.48 10.32 -10.11
C GLN A 69 2.18 9.29 -9.00
N ALA A 70 1.71 8.09 -9.36
CA ALA A 70 1.47 7.01 -8.40
C ALA A 70 2.75 6.57 -7.69
N LEU A 71 3.87 6.44 -8.42
CA LEU A 71 5.16 6.10 -7.82
C LEU A 71 5.61 7.13 -6.78
N ASP A 72 5.51 8.42 -7.09
CA ASP A 72 5.85 9.51 -6.17
C ASP A 72 4.87 9.57 -4.97
N VAL A 73 3.56 9.52 -5.23
CA VAL A 73 2.52 9.64 -4.18
C VAL A 73 2.55 8.47 -3.18
N LEU A 74 2.86 7.25 -3.62
CA LEU A 74 2.85 6.01 -2.82
C LEU A 74 4.18 5.65 -2.16
N PHE A 75 5.31 6.09 -2.73
CA PHE A 75 6.66 5.69 -2.32
C PHE A 75 7.68 6.85 -2.28
N GLY A 76 7.35 8.06 -2.75
CA GLY A 76 8.29 9.18 -2.84
C GLY A 76 9.51 8.88 -3.72
N LEU A 77 9.32 8.05 -4.77
CA LEU A 77 10.37 7.62 -5.69
C LEU A 77 10.24 8.34 -7.03
N PRO A 78 11.36 8.79 -7.64
CA PRO A 78 11.32 9.47 -8.92
C PRO A 78 11.02 8.50 -10.08
N PRO A 79 10.43 8.98 -11.20
CA PRO A 79 10.02 8.16 -12.35
C PRO A 79 11.03 7.13 -12.86
N ALA A 80 12.33 7.40 -12.78
CA ALA A 80 13.41 6.50 -13.19
C ALA A 80 13.33 5.09 -12.54
N HIS A 81 12.76 4.96 -11.34
CA HIS A 81 12.64 3.65 -10.68
C HIS A 81 11.65 2.72 -11.39
N LEU A 82 10.71 3.24 -12.20
CA LEU A 82 9.86 2.38 -13.04
C LEU A 82 10.67 1.70 -14.15
N THR A 83 11.61 2.41 -14.78
CA THR A 83 12.50 1.85 -15.80
C THR A 83 13.59 0.95 -15.22
N GLU A 84 14.01 1.19 -13.97
CA GLU A 84 14.98 0.34 -13.29
C GLU A 84 14.36 -0.97 -12.78
N TRP A 85 13.11 -0.93 -12.29
CA TRP A 85 12.45 -2.07 -11.63
C TRP A 85 11.11 -2.44 -12.30
N GLU A 86 11.16 -3.33 -13.28
CA GLU A 86 9.97 -3.82 -14.01
C GLU A 86 8.87 -4.41 -13.09
N GLY A 87 9.24 -4.94 -11.92
CA GLY A 87 8.29 -5.41 -10.92
C GLY A 87 7.39 -4.31 -10.33
N LEU A 88 7.79 -3.03 -10.38
CA LEU A 88 6.90 -1.91 -10.04
C LEU A 88 5.84 -1.68 -11.12
N HIS A 89 6.18 -1.84 -12.41
CA HIS A 89 5.18 -1.82 -13.47
C HIS A 89 4.15 -2.94 -13.29
N SER A 90 4.60 -4.14 -12.89
CA SER A 90 3.68 -5.25 -12.59
C SER A 90 2.75 -4.96 -11.41
N PHE A 91 3.24 -4.30 -10.35
CA PHE A 91 2.41 -3.87 -9.22
C PHE A 91 1.40 -2.78 -9.60
N LEU A 92 1.82 -1.74 -10.32
CA LEU A 92 0.92 -0.66 -10.75
C LEU A 92 -0.15 -1.20 -11.73
N TYR A 93 0.24 -2.09 -12.65
CA TYR A 93 -0.70 -2.77 -13.54
C TYR A 93 -1.69 -3.66 -12.77
N HIS A 94 -1.24 -4.38 -11.74
CA HIS A 94 -2.14 -5.13 -10.88
C HIS A 94 -3.17 -4.22 -10.19
N MET A 95 -2.75 -3.08 -9.61
CA MET A 95 -3.70 -2.10 -9.07
C MET A 95 -4.70 -1.61 -10.13
N GLU A 96 -4.23 -1.32 -11.35
CA GLU A 96 -5.10 -0.94 -12.47
C GLU A 96 -6.09 -2.04 -12.87
N THR A 97 -5.75 -3.33 -12.76
CA THR A 97 -6.73 -4.41 -12.94
C THR A 97 -7.80 -4.44 -11.83
N CYS A 98 -7.44 -4.11 -10.58
CA CYS A 98 -8.40 -4.01 -9.47
C CYS A 98 -9.33 -2.79 -9.59
N PHE A 99 -8.89 -1.72 -10.27
CA PHE A 99 -9.69 -0.51 -10.47
C PHE A 99 -10.93 -0.70 -11.35
N THR A 100 -10.99 -1.78 -12.14
CA THR A 100 -12.15 -2.12 -12.99
C THR A 100 -13.48 -2.12 -12.23
N GLU A 101 -13.48 -2.60 -10.99
CA GLU A 101 -14.63 -2.63 -10.09
C GLU A 101 -15.20 -1.23 -9.76
N LEU A 102 -14.35 -0.18 -9.74
CA LEU A 102 -14.78 1.20 -9.50
C LEU A 102 -15.36 1.89 -10.75
N LEU A 103 -15.33 1.20 -11.90
CA LEU A 103 -15.98 1.64 -13.14
C LEU A 103 -17.48 1.30 -13.19
N ASP A 104 -18.03 0.60 -12.19
CA ASP A 104 -19.47 0.35 -12.05
C ASP A 104 -20.24 1.67 -11.78
N THR A 105 -21.40 1.84 -12.42
CA THR A 105 -22.29 3.01 -12.28
C THR A 105 -22.73 3.27 -10.84
N ARG A 106 -22.72 2.27 -9.95
CA ARG A 106 -22.96 2.43 -8.50
C ARG A 106 -21.95 3.37 -7.83
N PHE A 107 -20.77 3.53 -8.40
CA PHE A 107 -19.73 4.46 -7.94
C PHE A 107 -19.80 5.83 -8.63
N ALA A 108 -20.79 6.11 -9.49
CA ALA A 108 -20.94 7.39 -10.22
C ALA A 108 -20.78 8.65 -9.34
N PHE A 109 -21.17 8.57 -8.06
CA PHE A 109 -21.00 9.68 -7.11
C PHE A 109 -19.52 10.05 -6.87
N ILE A 110 -18.56 9.11 -6.88
CA ILE A 110 -17.15 9.44 -6.64
C ILE A 110 -16.56 10.27 -7.79
N TRP A 111 -17.01 10.01 -9.02
CA TRP A 111 -16.65 10.77 -10.22
C TRP A 111 -17.31 12.16 -10.21
N LYS A 112 -18.61 12.23 -9.90
CA LYS A 112 -19.35 13.48 -9.66
C LYS A 112 -18.68 14.35 -8.59
N LEU A 113 -18.23 13.76 -7.49
CA LEU A 113 -17.56 14.45 -6.39
C LEU A 113 -16.24 15.10 -6.84
N MET A 114 -15.49 14.45 -7.73
CA MET A 114 -14.28 15.01 -8.34
C MET A 114 -14.56 15.98 -9.51
N GLY A 115 -15.83 16.21 -9.86
CA GLY A 115 -16.20 17.02 -11.03
C GLY A 115 -15.77 16.40 -12.37
N GLN A 116 -15.62 15.08 -12.41
CA GLN A 116 -15.18 14.32 -13.58
C GLN A 116 -16.32 13.44 -14.13
N GLU A 117 -16.29 13.20 -15.44
CA GLU A 117 -17.11 12.15 -16.05
C GLU A 117 -16.57 10.77 -15.60
N GLN A 118 -17.45 9.78 -15.53
CA GLN A 118 -17.07 8.43 -15.14
C GLN A 118 -16.11 7.83 -16.19
N PRO A 119 -14.87 7.45 -15.81
CA PRO A 119 -13.91 6.93 -16.76
C PRO A 119 -14.36 5.59 -17.33
N SER A 120 -13.98 5.31 -18.58
CA SER A 120 -14.10 3.98 -19.18
C SER A 120 -12.81 3.17 -19.11
N ASP A 121 -11.69 3.82 -18.77
CA ASP A 121 -10.36 3.21 -18.66
C ASP A 121 -9.96 3.08 -17.18
N PRO A 122 -9.57 1.88 -16.70
CA PRO A 122 -9.13 1.68 -15.32
C PRO A 122 -7.95 2.56 -14.92
N VAL A 123 -7.03 2.90 -15.83
CA VAL A 123 -5.84 3.71 -15.49
C VAL A 123 -6.24 5.12 -15.02
N LEU A 124 -7.35 5.68 -15.51
CA LEU A 124 -7.86 6.98 -15.07
C LEU A 124 -8.36 6.97 -13.61
N VAL A 125 -8.61 5.80 -13.02
CA VAL A 125 -9.00 5.64 -11.60
C VAL A 125 -7.86 6.01 -10.64
N TRP A 126 -6.61 6.14 -11.13
CA TRP A 126 -5.53 6.77 -10.36
C TRP A 126 -5.91 8.16 -9.81
N ALA A 127 -6.73 8.94 -10.53
CA ALA A 127 -7.22 10.23 -10.04
C ALA A 127 -8.02 10.11 -8.73
N TRP A 128 -8.88 9.09 -8.61
CA TRP A 128 -9.60 8.79 -7.36
C TRP A 128 -8.64 8.37 -6.25
N CYS A 129 -7.64 7.53 -6.57
CA CYS A 129 -6.64 7.10 -5.60
C CYS A 129 -5.87 8.29 -5.02
N PHE A 130 -5.43 9.24 -5.86
CA PHE A 130 -4.75 10.44 -5.42
C PHE A 130 -5.66 11.31 -4.55
N PHE A 131 -6.93 11.49 -4.93
CA PHE A 131 -7.89 12.26 -4.17
C PHE A 131 -8.16 11.68 -2.76
N VAL A 132 -8.21 10.34 -2.64
CA VAL A 132 -8.28 9.64 -1.33
C VAL A 132 -7.01 9.84 -0.51
N ILE A 133 -5.83 9.70 -1.13
CA ILE A 133 -4.53 9.84 -0.45
C ILE A 133 -4.29 11.28 0.02
N ASP A 134 -4.67 12.27 -0.79
CA ASP A 134 -4.57 13.69 -0.43
C ASP A 134 -5.53 14.04 0.71
N ALA A 135 -6.75 13.47 0.72
CA ALA A 135 -7.67 13.62 1.84
C ALA A 135 -7.17 12.94 3.13
N PHE A 136 -6.48 11.80 3.02
CA PHE A 136 -5.77 11.17 4.14
C PHE A 136 -4.67 12.10 4.68
N LYS A 137 -3.78 12.58 3.80
CA LYS A 137 -2.65 13.47 4.14
C LYS A 137 -3.10 14.84 4.67
N ALA A 138 -4.24 15.35 4.21
CA ALA A 138 -4.81 16.63 4.64
C ALA A 138 -5.68 16.55 5.91
N SER A 139 -5.78 15.36 6.51
CA SER A 139 -6.31 15.20 7.86
C SER A 139 -5.36 15.82 8.91
N LYS A 140 -5.92 16.26 10.04
CA LYS A 140 -5.12 16.68 11.21
C LYS A 140 -4.66 15.50 12.06
N ASP A 141 -5.34 14.36 11.96
CA ASP A 141 -4.95 13.15 12.66
C ASP A 141 -3.86 12.42 11.88
N ALA A 142 -2.83 11.93 12.57
CA ALA A 142 -1.77 11.12 11.96
C ALA A 142 -2.27 9.78 11.39
N ASP A 143 -3.44 9.30 11.85
CA ASP A 143 -4.11 8.10 11.36
C ASP A 143 -5.64 8.30 11.33
N PRO A 144 -6.18 8.94 10.27
CA PRO A 144 -7.61 9.22 10.16
C PRO A 144 -8.43 7.95 9.91
N SER A 145 -9.66 7.94 10.44
CA SER A 145 -10.64 6.90 10.11
C SER A 145 -11.22 7.09 8.72
N ILE A 146 -11.79 6.04 8.11
CA ILE A 146 -12.41 6.10 6.77
C ILE A 146 -13.53 7.16 6.71
N ASP A 147 -14.36 7.27 7.75
CA ASP A 147 -15.39 8.31 7.83
C ASP A 147 -14.81 9.73 8.02
N LYS A 148 -13.61 9.88 8.60
CA LYS A 148 -12.89 11.17 8.63
C LYS A 148 -12.31 11.54 7.25
N ILE A 149 -11.71 10.58 6.53
CA ILE A 149 -11.24 10.78 5.14
C ILE A 149 -12.41 11.19 4.26
N CYS A 150 -13.52 10.45 4.31
CA CYS A 150 -14.77 10.77 3.61
C CYS A 150 -15.26 12.19 3.87
N ARG A 151 -15.34 12.61 5.16
CA ARG A 151 -15.71 13.99 5.51
C ARG A 151 -14.73 15.01 4.95
N LYS A 152 -13.43 14.74 5.01
CA LYS A 152 -12.38 15.63 4.49
C LYS A 152 -12.48 15.83 2.97
N MET A 153 -12.85 14.80 2.22
CA MET A 153 -13.11 14.89 0.77
C MET A 153 -14.31 15.80 0.49
N LEU A 154 -15.43 15.59 1.18
CA LEU A 154 -16.64 16.42 1.06
C LEU A 154 -16.39 17.89 1.45
N GLU A 155 -15.62 18.14 2.50
CA GLU A 155 -15.18 19.49 2.91
C GLU A 155 -14.33 20.17 1.83
N THR A 156 -13.40 19.44 1.22
CA THR A 156 -12.49 19.97 0.19
C THR A 156 -13.26 20.41 -1.05
N VAL A 157 -14.22 19.61 -1.52
CA VAL A 157 -15.09 19.95 -2.66
C VAL A 157 -16.03 21.10 -2.29
N ARG A 158 -16.61 21.09 -1.09
CA ARG A 158 -17.47 22.19 -0.60
C ARG A 158 -16.73 23.52 -0.57
N GLY A 159 -15.46 23.54 -0.15
CA GLY A 159 -14.61 24.72 -0.16
C GLY A 159 -14.44 25.31 -1.57
N ALA A 160 -14.18 24.45 -2.56
CA ALA A 160 -14.07 24.84 -3.97
C ALA A 160 -15.41 25.30 -4.59
N MET A 161 -16.53 24.71 -4.19
CA MET A 161 -17.86 24.97 -4.77
C MET A 161 -18.63 26.16 -4.17
N THR A 162 -18.04 26.94 -3.26
CA THR A 162 -18.68 28.09 -2.55
C THR A 162 -19.23 29.24 -3.42
N ARG A 163 -19.26 29.10 -4.76
CA ARG A 163 -19.86 30.06 -5.71
C ARG A 163 -21.13 29.55 -6.42
N GLY A 164 -21.48 28.26 -6.32
CA GLY A 164 -22.68 27.68 -6.93
C GLY A 164 -23.45 26.88 -5.89
N GLY A 165 -24.72 27.23 -5.64
CA GLY A 165 -25.49 26.77 -4.48
C GLY A 165 -25.93 25.30 -4.47
N ASP A 166 -25.34 24.42 -5.28
CA ASP A 166 -25.67 22.99 -5.30
C ASP A 166 -24.95 22.25 -4.17
N ARG A 167 -25.70 21.60 -3.29
CA ARG A 167 -25.15 20.83 -2.18
C ARG A 167 -24.86 19.40 -2.66
N CYS A 168 -23.60 19.14 -3.03
CA CYS A 168 -23.13 17.78 -3.28
C CYS A 168 -22.97 16.98 -1.97
N GLU A 169 -24.10 16.69 -1.30
CA GLU A 169 -24.17 15.75 -0.19
C GLU A 169 -24.65 14.39 -0.71
N PRO A 170 -23.93 13.28 -0.43
CA PRO A 170 -24.34 11.95 -0.87
C PRO A 170 -25.59 11.48 -0.13
N ASN A 171 -26.47 10.78 -0.84
CA ASN A 171 -27.50 9.97 -0.20
C ASN A 171 -26.89 8.77 0.55
N TYR A 172 -27.72 8.01 1.27
CA TYR A 172 -27.24 6.89 2.09
C TYR A 172 -26.45 5.83 1.29
N GLU A 173 -26.96 5.39 0.13
CA GLU A 173 -26.27 4.39 -0.69
C GLU A 173 -25.03 4.98 -1.38
N GLU A 174 -25.07 6.24 -1.83
CA GLU A 174 -23.88 6.92 -2.37
C GLU A 174 -22.77 7.03 -1.31
N LYS A 175 -23.12 7.35 -0.05
CA LYS A 175 -22.15 7.37 1.06
C LYS A 175 -21.55 5.98 1.29
N LYS A 176 -22.37 4.93 1.28
CA LYS A 176 -21.91 3.54 1.46
C LYS A 176 -20.95 3.09 0.36
N HIS A 177 -21.27 3.33 -0.91
CA HIS A 177 -20.36 3.03 -2.04
C HIS A 177 -19.08 3.88 -1.98
N MET A 178 -19.17 5.15 -1.59
CA MET A 178 -17.98 5.99 -1.39
C MET A 178 -17.07 5.46 -0.25
N LEU A 179 -17.64 5.00 0.88
CA LEU A 179 -16.85 4.39 1.96
C LEU A 179 -16.17 3.08 1.50
N GLN A 180 -16.85 2.26 0.69
CA GLN A 180 -16.25 1.08 0.04
C GLN A 180 -15.09 1.47 -0.90
N ALA A 181 -15.27 2.49 -1.73
CA ALA A 181 -14.24 2.97 -2.65
C ALA A 181 -13.01 3.56 -1.93
N ILE A 182 -13.19 4.27 -0.81
CA ILE A 182 -12.08 4.75 0.03
C ILE A 182 -11.34 3.55 0.64
N PHE A 183 -12.06 2.59 1.21
CA PHE A 183 -11.47 1.39 1.81
C PHE A 183 -10.69 0.56 0.79
N ALA A 184 -11.22 0.38 -0.41
CA ALA A 184 -10.55 -0.35 -1.48
C ALA A 184 -9.19 0.29 -1.83
N VAL A 185 -9.14 1.63 -1.97
CA VAL A 185 -7.87 2.35 -2.17
C VAL A 185 -6.90 2.12 -1.01
N LEU A 186 -7.33 2.17 0.24
CA LEU A 186 -6.46 1.91 1.39
C LEU A 186 -5.92 0.46 1.42
N CYS A 187 -6.75 -0.52 1.03
CA CYS A 187 -6.35 -1.92 0.90
C CYS A 187 -5.30 -2.11 -0.20
N TRP A 188 -5.56 -1.62 -1.41
CA TRP A 188 -4.64 -1.76 -2.56
C TRP A 188 -3.33 -1.00 -2.37
N THR A 189 -3.37 0.25 -1.90
CA THR A 189 -2.17 1.09 -1.71
C THR A 189 -1.26 0.64 -0.58
N SER A 190 -1.80 -0.11 0.38
CA SER A 190 -1.03 -0.81 1.42
C SER A 190 -0.62 -2.23 1.01
N ALA A 191 -1.23 -2.79 -0.04
CA ALA A 191 -1.17 -4.19 -0.46
C ALA A 191 -1.44 -5.20 0.68
N THR A 192 -2.10 -4.78 1.76
CA THR A 192 -2.29 -5.63 2.95
C THR A 192 -3.46 -6.58 2.79
N LEU A 193 -4.55 -6.10 2.18
CA LEU A 193 -5.82 -6.79 2.04
C LEU A 193 -6.32 -6.70 0.61
N GLU A 194 -7.16 -7.66 0.22
CA GLU A 194 -7.95 -7.61 -1.01
C GLU A 194 -9.36 -7.17 -0.62
N PRO A 195 -9.83 -5.98 -1.02
CA PRO A 195 -11.14 -5.47 -0.67
C PRO A 195 -12.23 -6.20 -1.47
N ILE A 196 -13.34 -6.55 -0.83
CA ILE A 196 -14.54 -7.03 -1.51
C ILE A 196 -15.46 -5.83 -1.72
N ILE A 197 -15.81 -5.56 -2.97
CA ILE A 197 -16.61 -4.41 -3.41
C ILE A 197 -17.77 -4.85 -4.31
N GLY A 198 -18.60 -3.89 -4.75
CA GLY A 198 -19.71 -4.14 -5.67
C GLY A 198 -20.77 -5.12 -5.15
N ASP A 199 -21.25 -5.98 -6.04
CA ASP A 199 -22.31 -6.94 -5.72
C ASP A 199 -21.86 -8.03 -4.74
N ALA A 200 -20.58 -8.42 -4.75
CA ALA A 200 -20.05 -9.39 -3.79
C ALA A 200 -20.16 -8.88 -2.35
N ALA A 201 -19.79 -7.62 -2.10
CA ALA A 201 -19.97 -6.97 -0.79
C ALA A 201 -21.46 -6.86 -0.41
N THR A 202 -22.31 -6.57 -1.39
CA THR A 202 -23.76 -6.45 -1.20
C THR A 202 -24.43 -7.78 -0.85
N GLN A 203 -23.96 -8.89 -1.45
CA GLN A 203 -24.43 -10.24 -1.14
C GLN A 203 -23.98 -10.70 0.25
N LEU A 204 -22.73 -10.41 0.64
CA LEU A 204 -22.24 -10.73 1.99
C LEU A 204 -23.03 -9.98 3.08
N SER A 205 -23.34 -8.71 2.86
CA SER A 205 -24.20 -7.92 3.76
C SER A 205 -25.60 -8.54 3.95
N LYS A 206 -26.22 -9.06 2.87
CA LYS A 206 -27.53 -9.74 2.93
C LYS A 206 -27.50 -11.11 3.61
N LYS A 207 -26.35 -11.78 3.66
CA LYS A 207 -26.17 -13.11 4.28
C LYS A 207 -25.94 -13.05 5.80
N SER A 208 -26.01 -11.86 6.40
CA SER A 208 -25.72 -11.60 7.81
C SER A 208 -26.92 -11.48 8.79
N PRO A 209 -28.11 -12.09 8.60
CA PRO A 209 -29.09 -12.17 9.68
C PRO A 209 -28.73 -13.34 10.60
N ASN A 210 -28.23 -13.04 11.79
CA ASN A 210 -28.19 -14.03 12.86
C ASN A 210 -29.61 -14.09 13.47
N PRO A 211 -30.36 -15.20 13.33
CA PRO A 211 -31.80 -15.20 13.60
C PRO A 211 -32.19 -15.05 15.08
N ASP A 212 -31.22 -15.16 15.99
CA ASP A 212 -31.44 -15.09 17.45
C ASP A 212 -31.23 -13.68 18.04
N GLU A 213 -30.76 -12.69 17.27
CA GLU A 213 -30.69 -11.29 17.73
C GLU A 213 -32.02 -10.58 17.48
N PHE A 214 -32.88 -10.55 18.50
CA PHE A 214 -34.09 -9.74 18.55
C PHE A 214 -33.74 -8.25 18.41
N VAL A 215 -33.94 -7.68 17.22
CA VAL A 215 -33.77 -6.24 16.97
C VAL A 215 -35.00 -5.51 17.50
N GLU A 216 -34.82 -4.64 18.51
CA GLU A 216 -35.87 -3.69 18.92
C GLU A 216 -36.25 -2.78 17.74
N GLU A 217 -37.56 -2.66 17.48
CA GLU A 217 -38.14 -1.78 16.47
C GLU A 217 -37.90 -0.30 16.83
N GLY A 218 -36.72 0.24 16.52
CA GLY A 218 -36.39 1.60 16.98
C GLY A 218 -35.24 2.34 16.31
N ASN A 219 -34.39 1.70 15.50
CA ASN A 219 -33.47 2.33 14.55
C ASN A 219 -32.65 1.24 13.84
N VAL A 220 -33.09 0.77 12.67
CA VAL A 220 -32.25 -0.08 11.82
C VAL A 220 -31.18 0.79 11.17
N LEU A 221 -30.14 1.09 11.94
CA LEU A 221 -28.96 1.83 11.52
C LEU A 221 -28.14 0.93 10.60
N LEU A 222 -28.63 0.82 9.37
CA LEU A 222 -28.25 -0.20 8.40
C LEU A 222 -26.73 -0.17 8.24
N GLU A 223 -26.09 -1.22 8.74
CA GLU A 223 -24.68 -1.15 9.08
C GLU A 223 -23.85 -1.27 7.79
N SER A 224 -23.17 -0.19 7.40
CA SER A 224 -22.30 -0.17 6.23
C SER A 224 -21.08 -1.05 6.48
N ALA A 225 -21.26 -2.35 6.25
CA ALA A 225 -20.23 -3.36 6.43
C ALA A 225 -19.19 -3.27 5.30
N LEU A 226 -17.91 -3.18 5.69
CA LEU A 226 -16.79 -3.31 4.75
C LEU A 226 -16.17 -4.69 4.90
N PHE A 227 -15.83 -5.29 3.77
CA PHE A 227 -15.41 -6.69 3.65
C PHE A 227 -14.08 -6.78 2.93
N ALA A 228 -13.22 -7.70 3.36
CA ALA A 228 -11.98 -8.05 2.69
C ALA A 228 -11.91 -9.58 2.52
N SER A 229 -11.23 -10.04 1.47
CA SER A 229 -11.04 -11.47 1.25
C SER A 229 -10.11 -12.06 2.31
N ASN A 230 -10.23 -13.37 2.56
CA ASN A 230 -9.41 -14.10 3.53
C ASN A 230 -9.47 -13.56 4.98
N CYS A 231 -10.44 -12.69 5.28
CA CYS A 231 -10.66 -12.09 6.59
C CYS A 231 -11.88 -12.74 7.27
N SER A 232 -11.68 -13.27 8.48
CA SER A 232 -12.76 -13.76 9.36
C SER A 232 -13.64 -12.64 9.94
N ARG A 233 -13.23 -11.38 9.80
CA ARG A 233 -13.80 -10.21 10.47
C ARG A 233 -14.41 -9.23 9.47
N ASN A 234 -15.72 -9.01 9.62
CA ASN A 234 -16.47 -7.92 8.98
C ASN A 234 -16.24 -6.61 9.74
N TYR A 235 -16.11 -5.49 9.02
CA TYR A 235 -16.08 -4.17 9.67
C TYR A 235 -17.46 -3.58 9.82
N SER A 236 -17.93 -3.49 11.07
CA SER A 236 -19.12 -2.72 11.43
C SER A 236 -18.93 -1.22 11.16
N SER A 237 -20.03 -0.47 11.01
CA SER A 237 -20.01 0.99 10.80
C SER A 237 -19.31 1.73 11.95
N SER A 238 -19.41 1.18 13.17
CA SER A 238 -18.70 1.63 14.36
C SER A 238 -17.18 1.43 14.28
N GLN A 239 -16.70 0.42 13.55
CA GLN A 239 -15.26 0.21 13.32
C GLN A 239 -14.68 1.19 12.28
N LEU A 240 -15.50 1.74 11.37
CA LEU A 240 -15.07 2.77 10.40
C LEU A 240 -14.70 4.13 11.03
N ARG A 241 -14.94 4.27 12.34
CA ARG A 241 -14.49 5.39 13.18
C ARG A 241 -13.13 5.15 13.84
N ARG A 242 -12.57 3.94 13.75
CA ARG A 242 -11.23 3.62 14.27
C ARG A 242 -10.13 4.17 13.35
N PRO A 243 -8.94 4.46 13.89
CA PRO A 243 -7.76 4.80 13.07
C PRO A 243 -7.52 3.73 11.99
N ALA A 244 -7.13 4.14 10.78
CA ALA A 244 -7.00 3.22 9.65
C ALA A 244 -5.91 2.16 9.88
N SER A 245 -4.76 2.54 10.43
CA SER A 245 -3.70 1.58 10.76
C SER A 245 -4.18 0.50 11.73
N LEU A 246 -5.03 0.84 12.71
CA LEU A 246 -5.56 -0.10 13.69
C LEU A 246 -6.48 -1.15 13.05
N MET A 247 -7.20 -0.78 11.99
CA MET A 247 -7.95 -1.74 11.17
C MET A 247 -7.00 -2.76 10.53
N PHE A 248 -6.00 -2.28 9.77
CA PHE A 248 -5.04 -3.15 9.10
C PHE A 248 -4.17 -3.99 10.06
N HIS A 249 -3.79 -3.45 11.23
CA HIS A 249 -3.03 -4.17 12.26
C HIS A 249 -3.80 -5.37 12.82
N THR A 250 -5.12 -5.28 12.93
CA THR A 250 -5.95 -6.36 13.50
C THR A 250 -5.91 -7.64 12.64
N TYR A 251 -5.54 -7.54 11.35
CA TYR A 251 -5.40 -8.70 10.46
C TYR A 251 -4.03 -9.36 10.47
N ARG A 252 -2.98 -8.70 10.97
CA ARG A 252 -1.62 -9.28 11.02
C ARG A 252 -1.45 -10.41 12.03
N LEU A 253 -2.44 -10.68 12.87
CA LEU A 253 -2.30 -11.48 14.10
C LEU A 253 -3.23 -12.70 14.22
N GLN A 254 -3.95 -13.08 13.17
CA GLN A 254 -4.72 -14.34 13.15
C GLN A 254 -4.12 -15.34 12.16
N VAL A 255 -2.95 -15.88 12.51
CA VAL A 255 -2.58 -17.23 12.06
C VAL A 255 -3.63 -18.18 12.64
N PRO A 256 -4.34 -18.99 11.82
CA PRO A 256 -5.26 -19.98 12.35
C PRO A 256 -4.45 -21.11 13.01
N THR A 257 -4.15 -20.93 14.30
CA THR A 257 -3.65 -21.98 15.17
C THR A 257 -4.75 -23.02 15.34
N ASN A 258 -4.77 -24.01 14.44
CA ASN A 258 -5.44 -25.30 14.62
C ASN A 258 -4.76 -26.15 15.74
N ALA A 259 -4.24 -25.49 16.77
CA ALA A 259 -3.77 -26.07 18.02
C ALA A 259 -4.98 -26.09 18.96
N GLY A 260 -5.49 -27.28 19.24
CA GLY A 260 -6.77 -27.43 19.91
C GLY A 260 -6.79 -26.89 21.34
N ARG A 261 -7.93 -26.29 21.71
CA ARG A 261 -8.55 -26.38 23.04
C ARG A 261 -7.61 -26.16 24.23
N GLY A 262 -7.03 -24.96 24.30
CA GLY A 262 -6.48 -24.38 25.52
C GLY A 262 -6.94 -22.94 25.66
N GLU A 263 -7.62 -22.59 26.76
CA GLU A 263 -8.04 -21.22 27.05
C GLU A 263 -6.81 -20.38 27.43
N GLY A 264 -6.16 -19.81 26.40
CA GLY A 264 -5.06 -18.86 26.54
C GLY A 264 -5.53 -17.45 26.17
N THR A 265 -5.90 -16.65 27.16
CA THR A 265 -6.29 -15.24 26.96
C THR A 265 -5.14 -14.47 26.31
N CYS A 266 -5.25 -14.15 25.02
CA CYS A 266 -4.30 -13.27 24.33
C CYS A 266 -4.54 -11.82 24.77
N THR A 267 -4.06 -11.47 25.96
CA THR A 267 -4.03 -10.09 26.45
C THR A 267 -3.03 -9.27 25.65
N SER A 268 -3.51 -8.14 25.11
CA SER A 268 -2.79 -6.89 24.83
C SER A 268 -1.27 -6.97 24.68
N LEU A 269 -0.76 -6.84 23.44
CA LEU A 269 0.62 -6.42 23.22
C LEU A 269 0.76 -4.97 23.69
N ASP A 270 1.47 -4.76 24.80
CA ASP A 270 1.82 -3.42 25.27
C ASP A 270 2.71 -2.70 24.25
N LEU A 271 2.35 -1.44 23.97
CA LEU A 271 3.05 -0.56 23.06
C LEU A 271 4.31 0.02 23.75
N GLN A 272 5.41 -0.75 23.76
CA GLN A 272 6.71 -0.18 24.10
C GLN A 272 7.29 0.61 22.91
N PRO A 273 7.98 1.76 23.13
CA PRO A 273 8.65 2.49 22.05
C PRO A 273 9.79 1.66 21.43
N PRO A 274 10.22 1.97 20.19
CA PRO A 274 11.30 1.24 19.53
C PRO A 274 12.65 1.52 20.21
N GLY A 275 12.97 0.73 21.23
CA GLY A 275 14.36 0.46 21.60
C GLY A 275 15.07 -0.22 20.44
N ILE A 276 16.38 0.03 20.30
CA ILE A 276 17.20 -0.49 19.21
C ILE A 276 17.44 -1.99 19.44
N ASN A 277 16.47 -2.82 19.05
CA ASN A 277 16.57 -4.27 19.13
C ASN A 277 17.50 -4.78 18.02
N LEU A 278 18.64 -5.35 18.42
CA LEU A 278 19.55 -6.09 17.54
C LEU A 278 18.96 -7.39 16.95
N GLU A 279 17.69 -7.70 17.25
CA GLU A 279 17.00 -8.91 16.78
C GLU A 279 16.55 -8.83 15.31
N ASP A 280 16.56 -7.65 14.69
CA ASP A 280 16.26 -7.48 13.24
C ASP A 280 17.44 -7.88 12.32
N MET A 281 18.37 -8.70 12.84
CA MET A 281 19.40 -9.35 12.04
C MET A 281 18.78 -10.51 11.25
N LEU A 282 18.32 -10.21 10.03
CA LEU A 282 17.86 -11.20 9.06
C LEU A 282 19.02 -12.15 8.71
N TYR A 283 19.05 -13.32 9.37
CA TYR A 283 19.97 -14.40 9.02
C TYR A 283 19.79 -14.80 7.55
N GLU A 284 20.90 -14.99 6.85
CA GLU A 284 20.88 -15.50 5.49
C GLU A 284 20.20 -16.88 5.47
N PRO A 285 19.08 -17.05 4.74
CA PRO A 285 18.29 -18.28 4.83
C PRO A 285 19.03 -19.42 4.14
N SER A 286 19.49 -20.40 4.93
CA SER A 286 20.16 -21.62 4.45
C SER A 286 19.23 -22.60 3.70
N LEU A 287 17.94 -22.29 3.60
CA LEU A 287 16.92 -23.07 2.90
C LEU A 287 16.63 -22.45 1.53
N THR A 288 17.13 -23.11 0.47
CA THR A 288 16.75 -22.78 -0.91
C THR A 288 15.32 -23.24 -1.21
N PHE A 289 14.71 -22.66 -2.25
CA PHE A 289 13.43 -23.15 -2.76
C PHE A 289 13.48 -24.63 -3.16
N ASP A 290 14.56 -25.08 -3.79
CA ASP A 290 14.76 -26.49 -4.15
C ASP A 290 14.73 -27.40 -2.92
N SER A 291 15.28 -26.95 -1.78
CA SER A 291 15.23 -27.68 -0.51
C SER A 291 13.80 -27.80 0.02
N LEU A 292 13.02 -26.72 -0.04
CA LEU A 292 11.60 -26.71 0.34
C LEU A 292 10.77 -27.65 -0.55
N GLN A 293 11.03 -27.67 -1.86
CA GLN A 293 10.30 -28.50 -2.80
C GLN A 293 10.72 -29.98 -2.73
N MET A 294 12.02 -30.28 -2.73
CA MET A 294 12.54 -31.65 -2.73
C MET A 294 12.30 -32.38 -1.41
N ILE A 295 12.62 -31.73 -0.28
CA ILE A 295 12.57 -32.36 1.05
C ILE A 295 11.19 -32.16 1.68
N GLY A 296 10.70 -30.92 1.72
CA GLY A 296 9.41 -30.59 2.33
C GLY A 296 8.20 -31.02 1.49
N ARG A 297 8.37 -31.16 0.17
CA ARG A 297 7.27 -31.19 -0.82
C ARG A 297 6.36 -29.98 -0.67
N VAL A 298 6.97 -28.81 -0.47
CA VAL A 298 6.26 -27.53 -0.35
C VAL A 298 6.11 -26.90 -1.73
N GLY A 299 4.88 -26.61 -2.13
CA GLY A 299 4.57 -25.81 -3.31
C GLY A 299 4.54 -24.31 -2.98
N ILE A 300 4.75 -23.46 -3.99
CA ILE A 300 4.57 -22.00 -3.85
C ILE A 300 3.23 -21.60 -4.45
N LYS A 301 2.44 -20.88 -3.66
CA LYS A 301 1.23 -20.19 -4.12
C LYS A 301 1.51 -18.70 -4.20
N TRP A 302 1.48 -18.11 -5.39
CA TRP A 302 1.60 -16.66 -5.52
C TRP A 302 0.32 -15.98 -5.00
N VAL A 303 0.48 -14.94 -4.18
CA VAL A 303 -0.64 -14.17 -3.61
C VAL A 303 -0.42 -12.67 -3.81
N ASP A 304 -1.52 -11.95 -3.99
CA ASP A 304 -1.51 -10.51 -4.26
C ASP A 304 -1.67 -9.66 -2.97
N THR A 305 -1.68 -10.28 -1.79
CA THR A 305 -1.78 -9.57 -0.49
C THR A 305 -0.67 -9.95 0.49
N LEU A 306 -0.21 -8.97 1.26
CA LEU A 306 0.82 -9.13 2.28
C LEU A 306 0.33 -9.86 3.54
N THR A 307 -0.98 -9.87 3.82
CA THR A 307 -1.54 -10.67 4.94
C THR A 307 -1.56 -12.17 4.63
N ALA A 308 -1.68 -12.55 3.36
CA ALA A 308 -1.55 -13.95 2.94
C ALA A 308 -0.08 -14.39 2.80
N HIS A 309 0.88 -13.46 2.79
CA HIS A 309 2.31 -13.78 2.63
C HIS A 309 2.82 -14.65 3.80
N LEU A 310 3.59 -15.69 3.46
CA LEU A 310 4.13 -16.72 4.35
C LEU A 310 3.06 -17.56 5.08
N SER A 311 1.79 -17.46 4.71
CA SER A 311 0.77 -18.43 5.16
C SER A 311 1.08 -19.81 4.58
N PHE A 312 1.15 -20.83 5.45
CA PHE A 312 1.43 -22.21 5.05
C PHE A 312 0.22 -23.12 5.28
N ASN A 313 -0.33 -23.66 4.20
CA ASN A 313 -1.40 -24.65 4.27
C ASN A 313 -0.80 -26.05 4.44
N ARG A 314 -0.91 -26.61 5.65
CA ARG A 314 -0.38 -27.96 5.98
C ARG A 314 -1.04 -29.09 5.18
N LEU A 315 -2.27 -28.91 4.70
CA LEU A 315 -3.02 -29.95 3.97
C LEU A 315 -2.58 -30.04 2.51
N THR A 316 -2.46 -28.90 1.82
CA THR A 316 -1.97 -28.84 0.44
C THR A 316 -0.45 -28.76 0.33
N ARG A 317 0.24 -28.48 1.45
CA ARG A 317 1.67 -28.15 1.54
C ARG A 317 2.06 -26.92 0.72
N GLU A 318 1.18 -25.93 0.62
CA GLU A 318 1.45 -24.70 -0.10
C GLU A 318 1.92 -23.59 0.84
N LEU A 319 3.05 -22.95 0.50
CA LEU A 319 3.50 -21.70 1.10
C LEU A 319 3.10 -20.53 0.20
N SER A 320 2.35 -19.59 0.76
CA SER A 320 1.92 -18.39 0.03
C SER A 320 3.05 -17.36 -0.03
N VAL A 321 3.44 -16.92 -1.23
CA VAL A 321 4.49 -15.92 -1.45
C VAL A 321 3.92 -14.69 -2.16
N TYR A 322 4.21 -13.50 -1.63
CA TYR A 322 3.69 -12.26 -2.18
C TYR A 322 4.31 -11.97 -3.55
N ARG A 323 3.46 -11.66 -4.54
CA ARG A 323 3.83 -11.62 -5.96
C ARG A 323 4.67 -10.41 -6.38
N TYR A 324 4.65 -9.31 -5.62
CA TYR A 324 5.24 -8.04 -6.01
C TYR A 324 6.41 -7.61 -5.08
N PRO A 325 7.56 -8.32 -5.06
CA PRO A 325 8.66 -7.99 -4.16
C PRO A 325 9.19 -6.55 -4.33
N SER A 326 9.11 -5.97 -5.54
CA SER A 326 9.48 -4.57 -5.78
C SER A 326 8.63 -3.56 -5.00
N PHE A 327 7.39 -3.89 -4.63
CA PHE A 327 6.59 -3.07 -3.71
C PHE A 327 7.26 -2.99 -2.33
N CYS A 328 7.73 -4.12 -1.81
CA CYS A 328 8.42 -4.20 -0.53
C CYS A 328 9.74 -3.39 -0.56
N VAL A 329 10.53 -3.54 -1.62
CA VAL A 329 11.77 -2.77 -1.83
C VAL A 329 11.46 -1.27 -1.90
N ALA A 330 10.45 -0.86 -2.65
CA ALA A 330 10.05 0.54 -2.74
C ALA A 330 9.56 1.12 -1.39
N LYS A 331 8.83 0.34 -0.58
CA LYS A 331 8.45 0.74 0.80
C LYS A 331 9.63 0.82 1.77
N ILE A 332 10.73 0.10 1.52
CA ILE A 332 11.96 0.22 2.30
C ILE A 332 12.70 1.51 1.92
N LEU A 333 12.92 1.75 0.62
CA LEU A 333 13.58 2.98 0.15
C LEU A 333 12.80 4.25 0.51
N SER A 334 11.46 4.21 0.47
CA SER A 334 10.62 5.34 0.85
C SER A 334 10.83 5.75 2.31
N LYS A 335 11.08 4.79 3.21
CA LYS A 335 11.36 5.04 4.64
C LYS A 335 12.78 5.53 4.87
N GLN A 336 13.78 4.96 4.19
CA GLN A 336 15.18 5.35 4.36
C GLN A 336 15.45 6.81 3.97
N LYS A 337 14.69 7.37 3.01
CA LYS A 337 14.73 8.82 2.72
C LYS A 337 14.37 9.72 3.91
N VAL A 338 13.61 9.24 4.90
CA VAL A 338 13.20 10.03 6.07
C VAL A 338 14.31 10.11 7.11
N GLU A 339 15.04 9.03 7.38
CA GLU A 339 16.07 9.01 8.45
C GLU A 339 17.48 9.42 8.00
N VAL A 340 17.80 9.22 6.71
CA VAL A 340 19.17 9.46 6.21
C VAL A 340 19.40 10.93 5.84
N VAL A 341 18.38 11.67 5.41
CA VAL A 341 18.56 13.05 4.94
C VAL A 341 18.74 14.05 6.11
N GLU A 342 18.02 13.90 7.22
CA GLU A 342 18.16 14.81 8.37
C GLU A 342 19.52 14.69 9.08
N LYS A 343 20.09 13.48 9.17
CA LYS A 343 21.40 13.25 9.81
C LYS A 343 22.59 13.92 9.10
N TYR A 344 22.52 14.14 7.78
CA TYR A 344 23.60 14.79 7.04
C TYR A 344 23.43 16.31 6.88
N VAL A 345 22.19 16.82 6.94
CA VAL A 345 21.94 18.27 6.87
C VAL A 345 22.34 18.97 8.17
N HIS A 346 22.14 18.37 9.34
CA HIS A 346 22.55 19.01 10.61
C HIS A 346 24.03 18.87 10.98
N PHE A 347 24.78 17.94 10.37
CA PHE A 347 26.21 17.77 10.70
C PHE A 347 27.15 18.73 9.93
N THR A 348 26.64 19.47 8.94
CA THR A 348 27.47 20.36 8.08
C THR A 348 27.42 21.84 8.44
N GLU A 349 26.55 22.29 9.36
CA GLU A 349 26.44 23.71 9.76
C GLU A 349 27.17 24.09 11.06
N LEU A 350 27.73 23.14 11.81
CA LEU A 350 28.15 23.39 13.22
C LEU A 350 29.65 23.40 13.53
N HIS A 351 30.56 23.16 12.58
CA HIS A 351 32.03 23.19 12.83
C HIS A 351 32.80 23.99 11.76
N LEU A 352 32.67 25.31 11.82
CA LEU A 352 33.65 26.27 11.29
C LEU A 352 33.97 27.29 12.41
N PRO A 353 34.98 27.03 13.26
CA PRO A 353 35.53 28.05 14.12
C PRO A 353 36.20 29.13 13.27
N ALA A 354 36.02 30.39 13.66
CA ALA A 354 36.56 31.58 12.99
C ALA A 354 38.04 31.84 13.34
#